data_AF-A0A2S9FQA3-F1
#
_entry.id   AF-A0A2S9FQA3-F1
#
_cell.length_a   1.000
_cell.length_b   1.000
_cell.length_c   1.000
_cell.angle_alpha   90.00
_cell.angle_beta   90.00
_cell.angle_gamma   90.00
#
_symmetry.space_group_name_H-M   'P 1'
#
loop_
_entity.id
_entity.type
_entity.pdbx_description
1 polymer ?
#
loop_
_entity_poly.entity_id
_entity_poly.type
_entity_poly.pdbx_seq_one_letter_code
_entity_poly.pdbx_strand_id
1 'polypeptide(L)'
;KMIIAMARDPRVLVIKVADRLHNMRTMRFLPPEKQARKSRETLEVIAPLAHRLGMATVKWELEDLSFAILHPKKYEEIVRLVADRAPSRDTYLAKVRAEITATLNA
;
A
#
# COMPACT_ATOMS: atom_id res chain seq x y z
N LYS A 1 23.38 13.58 6.39
CA LYS A 1 22.87 13.65 7.79
C LYS A 1 21.73 12.67 8.10
N MET A 2 20.84 12.32 7.15
CA MET A 2 19.71 11.39 7.39
C MET A 2 20.13 9.92 7.60
N ILE A 3 21.11 9.43 6.85
CA ILE A 3 21.61 8.04 6.95
C ILE A 3 22.17 7.73 8.35
N ILE A 4 22.84 8.71 8.97
CA ILE A 4 23.47 8.55 10.30
C ILE A 4 22.40 8.50 11.42
N ALA A 5 21.28 9.21 11.27
CA ALA A 5 20.18 9.18 12.24
C ALA A 5 19.41 7.85 12.20
N MET A 6 19.30 7.22 11.03
CA MET A 6 18.66 5.90 10.87
C MET A 6 19.47 4.74 11.47
N ALA A 7 20.77 4.94 11.70
CA ALA A 7 21.65 3.91 12.24
C ALA A 7 21.53 3.68 13.75
N ARG A 8 20.88 4.59 14.51
CA ARG A 8 20.81 4.52 15.98
C ARG A 8 19.44 4.24 16.57
N ASP A 9 18.35 4.59 15.89
CA ASP A 9 17.00 4.40 16.44
C ASP A 9 15.97 4.07 15.34
N PRO A 10 15.36 2.87 15.34
CA PRO A 10 14.36 2.48 14.35
C PRO A 10 13.08 3.35 14.42
N ARG A 11 12.80 4.02 15.54
CA ARG A 11 11.61 4.89 15.69
C ARG A 11 11.63 6.07 14.74
N VAL A 12 12.82 6.61 14.43
CA VAL A 12 12.97 7.70 13.46
C VAL A 12 12.51 7.26 12.07
N LEU A 13 12.80 6.02 11.70
CA LEU A 13 12.37 5.46 10.42
C LEU A 13 10.85 5.25 10.40
N VAL A 14 10.27 4.75 11.50
CA VAL A 14 8.81 4.59 11.63
C VAL A 14 8.09 5.94 11.44
N ILE A 15 8.55 7.00 12.11
CA ILE A 15 7.98 8.34 11.98
C ILE A 15 8.07 8.81 10.51
N LYS A 16 9.20 8.54 9.84
CA LYS A 16 9.39 8.95 8.44
C LYS A 16 8.48 8.21 7.47
N VAL A 17 8.26 6.91 7.70
CA VAL A 17 7.32 6.11 6.91
C VAL A 17 5.89 6.61 7.12
N ALA A 18 5.50 6.90 8.36
CA ALA A 18 4.17 7.44 8.68
C ALA A 18 3.94 8.83 8.05
N ASP A 19 4.92 9.73 8.13
CA ASP A 19 4.89 11.03 7.44
C ASP A 19 4.72 10.85 5.92
N ARG A 20 5.47 9.92 5.31
CA ARG A 20 5.32 9.67 3.88
C ARG A 20 3.93 9.13 3.53
N LEU A 21 3.38 8.22 4.33
CA LEU A 21 2.04 7.68 4.11
C LEU A 21 0.99 8.79 4.10
N HIS A 22 1.05 9.70 5.09
CA HIS A 22 0.16 10.85 5.14
C HIS A 22 0.32 11.76 3.89
N ASN A 23 1.56 12.02 3.48
CA ASN A 23 1.83 12.80 2.28
C ASN A 23 1.27 12.13 1.03
N MET A 24 1.41 10.81 0.88
CA MET A 24 0.87 10.04 -0.25
C MET A 24 -0.67 10.10 -0.30
N ARG A 25 -1.35 10.11 0.85
CA ARG A 25 -2.81 10.28 0.94
C ARG A 25 -3.28 11.68 0.54
N THR A 26 -2.40 12.68 0.54
CA THR A 26 -2.75 14.10 0.32
C THR A 26 -2.08 14.72 -0.92
N MET A 27 -1.59 13.89 -1.85
CA MET A 27 -0.81 14.32 -3.03
C MET A 27 -1.54 15.25 -4.00
N ARG A 28 -2.89 15.28 -3.96
CA ARG A 28 -3.74 16.08 -4.86
C ARG A 28 -3.42 17.58 -4.89
N PHE A 29 -2.80 18.11 -3.83
CA PHE A 29 -2.46 19.54 -3.74
C PHE A 29 -1.12 19.90 -4.38
N LEU A 30 -0.35 18.91 -4.84
CA LEU A 30 0.95 19.13 -5.48
C LEU A 30 0.81 19.16 -7.01
N PRO A 31 1.69 19.89 -7.73
CA PRO A 31 1.79 19.78 -9.18
C PRO A 31 2.10 18.33 -9.63
N PRO A 32 1.59 17.88 -10.80
CA PRO A 32 1.75 16.49 -11.27
C PRO A 32 3.19 15.99 -11.30
N GLU A 33 4.15 16.85 -11.68
CA GLU A 33 5.57 16.50 -11.69
C GLU A 33 6.10 16.16 -10.29
N LYS A 34 5.73 16.97 -9.28
CA LYS A 34 6.09 16.70 -7.88
C LYS A 34 5.39 15.45 -7.37
N GLN A 35 4.17 15.21 -7.82
CA GLN A 35 3.43 13.99 -7.48
C GLN A 35 4.17 12.75 -7.98
N ALA A 36 4.53 12.71 -9.26
CA ALA A 36 5.26 11.62 -9.87
C ALA A 36 6.62 11.39 -9.19
N ARG A 37 7.40 12.46 -8.95
CA ARG A 37 8.72 12.34 -8.29
C ARG A 37 8.63 11.73 -6.90
N LYS A 38 7.71 12.21 -6.06
CA LYS A 38 7.51 11.69 -4.69
C LYS A 38 6.96 10.26 -4.70
N SER A 39 6.15 9.90 -5.69
CA SER A 39 5.61 8.54 -5.84
C SER A 39 6.72 7.56 -6.23
N ARG A 40 7.64 7.93 -7.13
CA ARG A 40 8.82 7.10 -7.43
C ARG A 40 9.72 6.90 -6.21
N GLU A 41 10.04 7.99 -5.50
CA GLU A 41 10.81 7.92 -4.25
C GLU A 41 10.12 6.99 -3.21
N THR A 42 8.79 7.03 -3.16
CA THR A 42 8.02 6.19 -2.25
C THR A 42 8.14 4.71 -2.61
N LEU A 43 8.03 4.34 -3.88
CA LEU A 43 8.20 2.96 -4.33
C LEU A 43 9.64 2.45 -4.18
N GLU A 44 10.63 3.28 -4.54
CA GLU A 44 12.03 2.85 -4.58
C GLU A 44 12.68 2.81 -3.20
N VAL A 45 12.20 3.65 -2.26
CA VAL A 45 12.87 3.82 -0.95
C VAL A 45 11.91 3.51 0.20
N ILE A 46 10.75 4.16 0.25
CA ILE A 46 9.94 4.16 1.48
C ILE A 46 9.14 2.86 1.65
N ALA A 47 8.56 2.31 0.58
CA ALA A 47 7.88 1.02 0.62
C ALA A 47 8.83 -0.13 1.01
N PRO A 48 10.04 -0.25 0.44
CA PRO A 48 11.04 -1.21 0.91
C PRO A 48 11.42 -1.04 2.38
N LEU A 49 11.47 0.20 2.89
CA LEU A 49 11.73 0.46 4.31
C LEU A 49 10.55 0.02 5.19
N ALA A 50 9.31 0.27 4.77
CA ALA A 50 8.12 -0.22 5.47
C ALA A 50 8.11 -1.76 5.51
N HIS A 51 8.51 -2.43 4.41
CA HIS A 51 8.66 -3.88 4.37
C HIS A 51 9.71 -4.38 5.37
N ARG A 52 10.89 -3.74 5.42
CA ARG A 52 11.97 -4.10 6.37
C ARG A 52 11.56 -3.92 7.84
N LEU A 53 10.62 -3.02 8.11
CA LEU A 53 10.05 -2.79 9.44
C LEU A 53 8.87 -3.72 9.77
N GLY A 54 8.50 -4.65 8.89
CA GLY A 54 7.34 -5.53 9.08
C GLY A 54 5.99 -4.84 8.92
N MET A 55 5.96 -3.63 8.35
CA MET A 55 4.75 -2.82 8.20
C MET A 55 4.01 -3.14 6.89
N ALA A 56 3.53 -4.39 6.74
CA ALA A 56 2.94 -4.88 5.48
C ALA A 56 1.76 -4.02 4.97
N THR A 57 0.82 -3.66 5.85
CA THR A 57 -0.34 -2.81 5.49
C THR A 57 0.10 -1.46 4.96
N VAL A 58 1.07 -0.82 5.63
CA VAL A 58 1.60 0.49 5.20
C VAL A 58 2.34 0.37 3.88
N LYS A 59 3.11 -0.70 3.69
CA LYS A 59 3.81 -0.98 2.44
C LYS A 59 2.83 -1.06 1.28
N TRP A 60 1.78 -1.88 1.40
CA TRP A 60 0.78 -2.04 0.34
C TRP A 60 0.07 -0.73 0.02
N GLU A 61 -0.31 0.04 1.05
CA GLU A 61 -0.97 1.33 0.82
C GLU A 61 -0.05 2.34 0.12
N LEU A 62 1.24 2.39 0.48
CA LEU A 62 2.23 3.22 -0.22
C LEU A 62 2.44 2.77 -1.68
N GLU A 63 2.45 1.47 -1.93
CA GLU A 63 2.57 0.89 -3.27
C GLU A 63 1.36 1.25 -4.13
N ASP A 64 0.14 1.05 -3.62
CA ASP A 64 -1.11 1.35 -4.32
C ASP A 64 -1.24 2.85 -4.63
N LEU A 65 -1.00 3.72 -3.64
CA LEU A 65 -1.08 5.18 -3.84
C LEU A 65 -0.05 5.67 -4.86
N SER A 66 1.17 5.13 -4.82
CA SER A 66 2.21 5.50 -5.78
C SER A 66 1.89 4.98 -7.18
N PHE A 67 1.37 3.76 -7.28
CA PHE A 67 0.99 3.15 -8.54
C PHE A 67 -0.19 3.89 -9.20
N ALA A 68 -1.19 4.30 -8.42
CA ALA A 68 -2.31 5.11 -8.91
C ALA A 68 -1.84 6.45 -9.51
N ILE A 69 -0.82 7.08 -8.94
CA ILE A 69 -0.26 8.34 -9.45
C ILE A 69 0.62 8.12 -10.69
N LEU A 70 1.48 7.08 -10.68
CA LEU A 70 2.44 6.84 -11.76
C LEU A 70 1.82 6.18 -13.00
N HIS A 71 0.79 5.36 -12.80
CA HIS A 71 0.16 4.56 -13.84
C HIS A 71 -1.38 4.59 -13.75
N PRO A 72 -2.00 5.78 -13.84
CA PRO A 72 -3.44 5.96 -13.58
C PRO A 72 -4.32 5.06 -14.46
N LYS A 73 -4.02 4.96 -15.77
CA LYS A 73 -4.78 4.11 -16.70
C LYS A 73 -4.76 2.62 -16.31
N LYS A 74 -3.59 2.11 -15.92
CA LYS A 74 -3.43 0.70 -15.50
C LYS A 74 -4.11 0.45 -14.17
N TYR A 75 -4.03 1.42 -13.26
CA TYR A 75 -4.72 1.33 -11.98
C TYR A 75 -6.24 1.25 -12.17
N GLU A 76 -6.83 2.11 -13.00
CA GLU A 76 -8.26 2.06 -13.31
C GLU A 76 -8.68 0.73 -13.95
N GLU A 77 -7.87 0.18 -14.87
CA GLU A 77 -8.12 -1.13 -15.47
C GLU A 77 -8.12 -2.25 -14.43
N ILE A 78 -7.13 -2.29 -13.54
CA ILE A 78 -7.06 -3.28 -12.46
C ILE A 78 -8.26 -3.15 -11.51
N VAL A 79 -8.62 -1.94 -11.12
CA VAL A 79 -9.77 -1.70 -10.23
C VAL A 79 -11.06 -2.23 -10.87
N ARG A 80 -11.27 -2.00 -12.17
CA ARG A 80 -12.43 -2.54 -12.90
C ARG A 80 -12.42 -4.07 -12.93
N LEU A 81 -11.30 -4.68 -13.32
CA LEU A 81 -11.17 -6.14 -13.39
C LEU A 81 -11.40 -6.82 -12.02
N VAL A 82 -10.95 -6.18 -10.94
CA VAL A 82 -11.19 -6.66 -9.57
C VAL A 82 -12.66 -6.52 -9.18
N ALA A 83 -13.29 -5.38 -9.51
CA ALA A 83 -14.71 -5.15 -9.23
C ALA A 83 -15.61 -6.15 -9.96
N ASP A 84 -15.32 -6.44 -11.23
CA ASP A 84 -16.11 -7.39 -12.05
C ASP A 84 -16.05 -8.83 -11.50
N ARG A 85 -14.93 -9.20 -10.86
CA ARG A 85 -14.71 -10.54 -10.28
C ARG A 85 -15.07 -10.64 -8.80
N ALA A 86 -15.35 -9.54 -8.12
CA ALA A 86 -15.68 -9.54 -6.70
C ALA A 86 -16.95 -10.35 -6.34
N PRO A 87 -18.06 -10.29 -7.11
CA PRO A 87 -19.30 -10.99 -6.74
C PRO A 87 -19.15 -12.52 -6.71
N SER A 88 -18.42 -13.08 -7.67
CA SER A 88 -18.18 -14.53 -7.74
C SER A 88 -17.21 -14.99 -6.65
N ARG A 89 -16.18 -14.18 -6.37
CA ARG A 89 -15.24 -14.42 -5.28
C ARG A 89 -15.94 -14.41 -3.91
N ASP A 90 -16.79 -13.44 -3.64
CA ASP A 90 -17.44 -13.29 -2.33
C ASP A 90 -18.41 -14.45 -2.06
N THR A 91 -19.14 -14.89 -3.08
CA THR A 91 -20.01 -16.09 -3.00
C THR A 91 -19.20 -17.35 -2.71
N TYR A 92 -18.08 -17.53 -3.41
CA TYR A 92 -17.18 -18.68 -3.20
C TYR A 92 -16.54 -18.66 -1.80
N LEU A 93 -16.02 -17.51 -1.36
CA LEU A 93 -15.42 -17.34 -0.04
C LEU A 93 -16.43 -17.58 1.08
N ALA A 94 -17.69 -17.13 0.92
CA ALA A 94 -18.75 -17.40 1.88
C ALA A 94 -19.01 -18.90 2.04
N LYS A 95 -19.06 -19.63 0.92
CA LYS A 95 -19.25 -21.09 0.92
C LYS A 95 -18.09 -21.82 1.63
N VAL A 96 -16.85 -21.52 1.24
CA VAL A 96 -15.65 -22.14 1.84
C VAL A 96 -15.56 -21.81 3.34
N ARG A 97 -15.86 -20.56 3.73
CA ARG A 97 -15.88 -20.16 5.13
C ARG A 97 -16.92 -20.92 5.94
N ALA A 98 -18.11 -21.13 5.37
CA ALA A 98 -19.17 -21.92 6.02
C ALA A 98 -18.74 -23.37 6.23
N GLU A 99 -18.13 -24.00 5.22
CA GLU A 99 -17.63 -25.39 5.30
C GLU A 99 -16.53 -25.54 6.38
N ILE A 100 -15.57 -24.62 6.41
CA ILE A 100 -14.50 -24.63 7.43
C ILE A 100 -15.09 -24.41 8.84
N THR A 101 -16.02 -23.48 8.99
CA THR A 101 -16.64 -23.18 10.30
C THR A 101 -17.48 -24.36 10.79
N ALA A 102 -18.18 -25.07 9.90
CA ALA A 102 -18.90 -26.28 10.23
C ALA A 102 -17.97 -27.40 10.70
N THR A 103 -16.80 -27.54 10.06
CA THR A 103 -15.81 -28.57 10.40
C THR A 103 -15.11 -28.27 11.73
N LEU A 104 -14.84 -27.01 12.03
CA LEU A 104 -14.18 -26.60 13.28
C LEU A 104 -15.09 -26.68 14.52
N ASN A 105 -16.41 -26.67 14.31
CA ASN A 105 -17.40 -26.72 15.39
C ASN A 105 -18.02 -28.13 15.59
N ALA A 106 -17.58 -29.12 14.80
CA ALA A 106 -17.95 -30.53 14.93
C ALA A 106 -16.92 -31.28 15.78
#